data_AF-Q9XTR2-F1
#
_entry.id   AF-Q9XTR2-F1
#
_cell.length_a   1.000
_cell.length_b   1.000
_cell.length_c   1.000
_cell.angle_alpha   90.00
_cell.angle_beta   90.00
_cell.angle_gamma   90.00
#
_symmetry.space_group_name_H-M   'P 1'
#
loop_
_entity.id
_entity.type
_entity.pdbx_description
1 polymer ?
#
loop_
_entity_poly.entity_id
_entity_poly.type
_entity_poly.pdbx_seq_one_letter_code
_entity_poly.pdbx_strand_id
1 'polypeptide(L)'
;MNTTCTPNFNYYDSPQFLSTGMHIASVIITPVHLLGLYCIIYKTPLQMAAVKWYLLQMHVSVMALDYSVTVVGIPYVLATRIAGFSLGLLQYSSYSFLLAIFVMIACLQFVTLGITGIFENRFRIICKFSWVPLWKKFITPGFLPGQYIVYPSFLLLGIPFIPDQKTALQDIFKTLPCLPREIYEADIYVIADDMTYHVMAISMGLSGAIGQIIFFNGCLIYSSLEQLKAKTMSQKTFQMQKQFLTAVVVQAASPMICLIIPLIYFTIAHLVGYYNQGIINCLLINVSIHGLISTTALVTLHKPYRTAVRSMISKLPEPRRPKVSQLSTLSRSTVVVL
;
A
#
# COMPACT_ATOMS: atom_id res chain seq x y z
N MET A 1 26.54 -2.85 26.53
CA MET A 1 26.55 -1.40 26.21
C MET A 1 27.98 -0.90 26.34
N ASN A 2 28.52 -0.28 25.29
CA ASN A 2 29.81 0.40 25.37
C ASN A 2 29.54 1.90 25.27
N THR A 3 29.42 2.59 26.41
CA THR A 3 29.15 4.04 26.48
C THR A 3 30.43 4.88 26.48
N THR A 4 31.60 4.22 26.46
CA THR A 4 32.92 4.86 26.51
C THR A 4 33.58 5.02 25.14
N CYS A 5 33.03 4.39 24.09
CA CYS A 5 33.52 4.56 22.73
C CYS A 5 32.99 5.85 22.10
N THR A 6 33.74 6.43 21.15
CA THR A 6 33.28 7.56 20.33
C THR A 6 32.45 7.02 19.16
N PRO A 7 31.15 7.33 19.08
CA PRO A 7 30.31 6.85 17.99
C PRO A 7 30.68 7.53 16.67
N ASN A 8 30.83 6.76 15.60
CA ASN A 8 30.87 7.29 14.24
C ASN A 8 29.42 7.45 13.77
N PHE A 9 28.82 8.59 14.11
CA PHE A 9 27.39 8.87 13.92
C PHE A 9 27.23 10.24 13.27
N ASN A 10 26.60 10.27 12.09
CA ASN A 10 26.38 11.51 11.35
C ASN A 10 24.89 11.89 11.32
N TYR A 11 24.57 13.01 10.68
CA TYR A 11 23.19 13.51 10.61
C TYR A 11 22.21 12.51 9.97
N TYR A 12 22.60 11.81 8.90
CA TYR A 12 21.75 10.82 8.22
C TYR A 12 21.40 9.63 9.13
N ASP A 13 22.25 9.32 10.11
CA ASP A 13 22.00 8.27 11.09
C ASP A 13 20.99 8.72 12.15
N SER A 14 20.79 10.03 12.35
CA SER A 14 20.01 10.59 13.45
C SER A 14 18.49 10.32 13.37
N PRO A 15 17.80 10.16 14.50
CA PRO A 15 16.34 10.20 14.57
C PRO A 15 15.75 11.48 13.98
N GLN A 16 16.45 12.60 14.14
CA GLN A 16 16.03 13.90 13.63
C GLN A 16 15.93 13.91 12.11
N PHE A 17 16.91 13.33 11.40
CA PHE A 17 16.88 13.22 9.95
C PHE A 17 15.66 12.41 9.47
N LEU A 18 15.41 11.26 10.09
CA LEU A 18 14.27 10.40 9.75
C LEU A 18 12.95 11.13 10.01
N SER A 19 12.75 11.66 11.22
CA SER A 19 11.51 12.35 11.60
C SER A 19 11.22 13.56 10.71
N THR A 20 12.25 14.37 10.42
CA THR A 20 12.12 15.51 9.51
C THR A 20 11.72 15.06 8.10
N GLY A 21 12.37 14.03 7.56
CA GLY A 21 12.06 13.49 6.24
C GLY A 21 10.61 12.95 6.17
N MET A 22 10.18 12.25 7.20
CA MET A 22 8.82 11.70 7.30
C MET A 22 7.75 12.79 7.40
N HIS A 23 7.98 13.83 8.21
CA HIS A 23 7.06 14.96 8.30
C HIS A 23 6.98 15.75 7.00
N ILE A 24 8.11 16.00 6.32
CA ILE A 24 8.14 16.63 4.99
C ILE A 24 7.31 15.79 4.00
N ALA A 25 7.50 14.46 3.98
CA ALA A 25 6.72 13.57 3.13
C ALA A 25 5.22 13.71 3.43
N SER A 26 4.80 13.67 4.69
CA SER A 26 3.40 13.84 5.11
C SER A 26 2.79 15.17 4.65
N VAL A 27 3.52 16.27 4.80
CA VAL A 27 3.08 17.61 4.38
C VAL A 27 2.88 17.70 2.86
N ILE A 28 3.78 17.12 2.07
CA ILE A 28 3.69 17.12 0.60
C ILE A 28 2.56 16.19 0.11
N ILE A 29 2.44 15.02 0.74
CA ILE A 29 1.53 13.95 0.29
C ILE A 29 0.08 14.27 0.66
N THR A 30 -0.17 14.88 1.82
CA THR A 30 -1.52 15.14 2.32
C THR A 30 -2.42 15.91 1.34
N PRO A 31 -2.00 17.04 0.73
CA PRO A 31 -2.80 17.73 -0.28
C PRO A 31 -3.14 16.85 -1.50
N VAL A 32 -2.20 16.02 -1.93
CA VAL A 32 -2.39 15.09 -3.06
C VAL A 32 -3.42 14.02 -2.70
N HIS A 33 -3.35 13.48 -1.48
CA HIS A 33 -4.34 12.53 -0.94
C HIS A 33 -5.74 13.11 -0.86
N LEU A 34 -5.87 14.33 -0.35
CA LEU A 34 -7.16 15.02 -0.28
C LEU A 34 -7.75 15.26 -1.67
N LEU A 35 -6.90 15.60 -2.66
CA LEU A 35 -7.32 15.73 -4.06
C LEU A 35 -7.79 14.38 -4.64
N GLY A 36 -7.06 13.30 -4.38
CA GLY A 36 -7.43 11.94 -4.77
C GLY A 36 -8.76 11.51 -4.17
N LEU A 37 -8.93 11.75 -2.86
CA LEU A 37 -10.15 11.46 -2.12
C LEU A 37 -11.36 12.23 -2.68
N TYR A 38 -11.18 13.53 -2.91
CA TYR A 38 -12.19 14.38 -3.58
C TYR A 38 -12.58 13.81 -4.94
N CYS A 39 -11.60 13.42 -5.75
CA CYS A 39 -11.84 12.85 -7.08
C CYS A 39 -12.66 11.55 -6.99
N ILE A 40 -12.35 10.65 -6.06
CA ILE A 40 -13.10 9.40 -5.92
C ILE A 40 -14.54 9.68 -5.46
N ILE A 41 -14.73 10.50 -4.43
CA ILE A 41 -16.05 10.74 -3.84
C ILE A 41 -16.95 11.48 -4.83
N TYR A 42 -16.46 12.58 -5.40
CA TYR A 42 -17.27 13.52 -6.17
C TYR A 42 -17.10 13.36 -7.67
N LYS A 43 -15.94 12.93 -8.16
CA LYS A 43 -15.60 12.90 -9.61
C LYS A 43 -15.73 11.53 -10.27
N THR A 44 -16.01 10.46 -9.52
CA THR A 44 -16.26 9.14 -10.11
C THR A 44 -17.58 9.11 -10.90
N PRO A 45 -17.55 8.75 -12.20
CA PRO A 45 -18.74 8.72 -13.04
C PRO A 45 -19.56 7.44 -12.81
N LEU A 46 -20.85 7.45 -13.22
CA LEU A 46 -21.77 6.31 -13.04
C LEU A 46 -21.27 5.01 -13.68
N GLN A 47 -20.52 5.10 -14.78
CA GLN A 47 -19.92 3.94 -15.46
C GLN A 47 -18.89 3.21 -14.59
N MET A 48 -18.34 3.87 -13.57
CA MET A 48 -17.39 3.32 -12.60
C MET A 48 -18.05 3.06 -11.23
N ALA A 49 -19.39 3.13 -11.13
CA ALA A 49 -20.09 2.98 -9.84
C ALA A 49 -19.77 1.66 -9.15
N ALA A 50 -19.65 0.56 -9.92
CA ALA A 50 -19.35 -0.77 -9.39
C ALA A 50 -17.98 -0.89 -8.70
N VAL A 51 -17.04 0.02 -9.01
CA VAL A 51 -15.67 0.01 -8.46
C VAL A 51 -15.38 1.21 -7.55
N LYS A 52 -16.30 2.18 -7.46
CA LYS A 52 -16.13 3.42 -6.68
C LYS A 52 -15.72 3.14 -5.22
N TRP A 53 -16.44 2.25 -4.55
CA TRP A 53 -16.19 1.95 -3.14
C TRP A 53 -14.90 1.15 -2.92
N TYR A 54 -14.51 0.31 -3.88
CA TYR A 54 -13.23 -0.39 -3.85
C TYR A 54 -12.05 0.57 -4.04
N LEU A 55 -12.17 1.53 -4.97
CA LEU A 55 -11.19 2.60 -5.13
C LEU A 55 -11.08 3.46 -3.87
N LEU A 56 -12.23 3.79 -3.25
CA LEU A 56 -12.25 4.57 -2.01
C LEU A 56 -11.56 3.82 -0.86
N GLN A 57 -11.90 2.54 -0.65
CA GLN A 57 -11.29 1.71 0.37
C GLN A 57 -9.77 1.61 0.19
N MET A 58 -9.32 1.32 -1.04
CA MET A 58 -7.89 1.25 -1.35
C MET A 58 -7.20 2.59 -1.08
N HIS A 59 -7.77 3.70 -1.55
CA HIS A 59 -7.19 5.03 -1.37
C HIS A 59 -7.10 5.43 0.11
N VAL A 60 -8.17 5.22 0.88
CA VAL A 60 -8.17 5.47 2.33
C VAL A 60 -7.16 4.58 3.04
N SER A 61 -6.99 3.32 2.60
CA SER A 61 -5.99 2.42 3.18
C SER A 61 -4.56 2.89 2.88
N VAL A 62 -4.29 3.42 1.67
CA VAL A 62 -2.99 4.03 1.32
C VAL A 62 -2.73 5.27 2.18
N MET A 63 -3.73 6.14 2.36
CA MET A 63 -3.62 7.29 3.26
C MET A 63 -3.32 6.86 4.69
N ALA A 64 -4.01 5.84 5.19
CA ALA A 64 -3.80 5.30 6.53
C ALA A 64 -2.38 4.72 6.69
N LEU A 65 -1.87 4.01 5.68
CA LEU A 65 -0.49 3.50 5.68
C LEU A 65 0.52 4.64 5.74
N ASP A 66 0.37 5.68 4.93
CA ASP A 66 1.26 6.84 4.98
C ASP A 66 1.24 7.52 6.35
N TYR A 67 0.07 7.80 6.91
CA TYR A 67 -0.02 8.42 8.23
C TYR A 67 0.51 7.52 9.35
N SER A 68 0.37 6.19 9.21
CA SER A 68 0.93 5.25 10.17
C SER A 68 2.45 5.37 10.28
N VAL A 69 3.16 5.56 9.16
CA VAL A 69 4.64 5.61 9.13
C VAL A 69 5.21 7.01 9.17
N THR A 70 4.43 8.05 8.85
CA THR A 70 4.93 9.44 8.78
C THR A 70 4.49 10.36 9.93
N VAL A 71 3.47 9.96 10.70
CA VAL A 71 2.92 10.78 11.79
C VAL A 71 2.72 9.95 13.05
N VAL A 72 2.00 8.84 12.95
CA VAL A 72 1.58 8.07 14.12
C VAL A 72 2.73 7.29 14.73
N GLY A 73 3.45 6.49 13.94
CA GLY A 73 4.39 5.51 14.47
C GLY A 73 5.84 5.61 13.99
N ILE A 74 6.25 6.72 13.33
CA ILE A 74 7.56 6.89 12.65
C ILE A 74 8.64 5.92 13.18
N PRO A 75 8.87 4.77 12.51
CA PRO A 75 9.67 3.71 13.11
C PRO A 75 11.15 3.96 12.86
N TYR A 76 11.93 4.16 13.92
CA TYR A 76 13.38 4.23 13.85
C TYR A 76 13.96 2.82 14.07
N VAL A 77 14.30 2.15 12.97
CA VAL A 77 14.76 0.75 12.98
C VAL A 77 16.28 0.71 13.09
N LEU A 78 16.79 0.08 14.15
CA LEU A 78 18.20 -0.01 14.52
C LEU A 78 18.92 -1.27 14.03
N ALA A 79 18.20 -2.34 13.71
CA ALA A 79 18.85 -3.61 13.43
C ALA A 79 18.04 -4.46 12.47
N THR A 80 18.71 -5.43 11.86
CA THR A 80 18.08 -6.46 11.03
C THR A 80 17.08 -7.33 11.80
N ARG A 81 17.13 -7.32 13.15
CA ARG A 81 16.20 -7.98 14.07
C ARG A 81 14.87 -7.24 14.32
N ILE A 82 14.54 -6.23 13.50
CA ILE A 82 13.41 -5.29 13.73
C ILE A 82 13.41 -4.82 15.20
N ALA A 83 14.54 -4.26 15.61
CA ALA A 83 14.65 -3.57 16.90
C ALA A 83 14.64 -2.07 16.64
N GLY A 84 14.00 -1.30 17.52
CA GLY A 84 13.89 0.14 17.30
C GLY A 84 12.96 0.81 18.29
N PHE A 85 12.71 2.10 18.05
CA PHE A 85 11.79 2.92 18.82
C PHE A 85 10.92 3.78 17.87
N SER A 86 9.78 4.28 18.32
CA SER A 86 8.91 5.15 17.51
C SER A 86 9.18 6.62 17.80
N LEU A 87 9.26 7.44 16.75
CA LEU A 87 9.41 8.91 16.81
C LEU A 87 8.09 9.67 16.59
N GLY A 88 7.00 8.95 16.26
CA GLY A 88 5.70 9.53 15.98
C GLY A 88 4.88 9.80 17.25
N LEU A 89 3.58 10.08 17.08
CA LEU A 89 2.63 10.23 18.19
C LEU A 89 2.62 9.04 19.17
N LEU A 90 2.96 7.84 18.72
CA LEU A 90 3.06 6.65 19.56
C LEU A 90 4.26 6.66 20.50
N GLN A 91 5.22 7.58 20.38
CA GLN A 91 6.37 7.70 21.29
C GLN A 91 5.95 7.89 22.76
N TYR A 92 4.74 8.38 23.01
CA TYR A 92 4.18 8.58 24.35
C TYR A 92 3.52 7.31 24.93
N SER A 93 3.54 6.19 24.20
CA SER A 93 3.02 4.90 24.65
C SER A 93 4.14 4.00 25.16
N SER A 94 3.86 3.15 26.16
CA SER A 94 4.81 2.20 26.73
C SER A 94 5.27 1.09 25.77
N TYR A 95 4.60 0.90 24.63
CA TYR A 95 4.94 -0.07 23.59
C TYR A 95 5.02 0.63 22.23
N SER A 96 5.64 1.80 22.21
CA SER A 96 5.60 2.76 21.10
C SER A 96 5.98 2.13 19.75
N PHE A 97 7.09 1.40 19.70
CA PHE A 97 7.62 0.78 18.48
C PHE A 97 6.83 -0.44 18.04
N LEU A 98 6.48 -1.31 18.99
CA LEU A 98 5.70 -2.50 18.70
C LEU A 98 4.36 -2.11 18.07
N LEU A 99 3.66 -1.15 18.68
CA LEU A 99 2.39 -0.64 18.17
C LEU A 99 2.56 0.05 16.81
N ALA A 100 3.64 0.82 16.60
CA ALA A 100 3.94 1.43 15.32
C ALA A 100 4.07 0.40 14.19
N ILE A 101 4.85 -0.66 14.42
CA ILE A 101 5.04 -1.73 13.42
C ILE A 101 3.73 -2.49 13.20
N PHE A 102 2.95 -2.81 14.24
CA PHE A 102 1.65 -3.46 14.09
C PHE A 102 0.67 -2.61 13.27
N VAL A 103 0.55 -1.32 13.56
CA VAL A 103 -0.35 -0.41 12.82
C VAL A 103 0.09 -0.30 11.36
N MET A 104 1.39 -0.16 11.10
CA MET A 104 1.95 -0.15 9.74
C MET A 104 1.58 -1.42 8.97
N ILE A 105 1.81 -2.60 9.55
CA ILE A 105 1.52 -3.88 8.88
C ILE A 105 0.02 -4.04 8.66
N ALA A 106 -0.82 -3.69 9.63
CA ALA A 106 -2.27 -3.71 9.48
C ALA A 106 -2.74 -2.81 8.32
N CYS A 107 -2.24 -1.57 8.24
CA CYS A 107 -2.55 -0.66 7.13
C CYS A 107 -2.13 -1.22 5.77
N LEU A 108 -0.94 -1.83 5.67
CA LEU A 108 -0.46 -2.49 4.46
C LEU A 108 -1.37 -3.66 4.03
N GLN A 109 -1.90 -4.42 4.99
CA GLN A 109 -2.86 -5.47 4.72
C GLN A 109 -4.17 -4.89 4.16
N PHE A 110 -4.69 -3.80 4.74
CA PHE A 110 -5.88 -3.12 4.18
C PHE A 110 -5.66 -2.59 2.76
N VAL A 111 -4.46 -2.09 2.44
CA VAL A 111 -4.09 -1.70 1.06
C VAL A 111 -4.19 -2.91 0.13
N THR A 112 -3.61 -4.04 0.54
CA THR A 112 -3.66 -5.30 -0.22
C THR A 112 -5.09 -5.76 -0.46
N LEU A 113 -5.94 -5.73 0.56
CA LEU A 113 -7.37 -6.07 0.48
C LEU A 113 -8.14 -5.15 -0.47
N GLY A 114 -7.82 -3.85 -0.46
CA GLY A 114 -8.37 -2.87 -1.39
C GLY A 114 -8.02 -3.22 -2.84
N ILE A 115 -6.74 -3.49 -3.10
CA ILE A 115 -6.23 -3.85 -4.42
C ILE A 115 -6.87 -5.15 -4.94
N THR A 116 -6.79 -6.24 -4.17
CA THR A 116 -7.33 -7.55 -4.57
C THR A 116 -8.85 -7.48 -4.75
N GLY A 117 -9.55 -6.70 -3.94
CA GLY A 117 -10.98 -6.43 -4.08
C GLY A 117 -11.35 -5.73 -5.39
N ILE A 118 -10.55 -4.75 -5.85
CA ILE A 118 -10.74 -4.12 -7.16
C ILE A 118 -10.60 -5.16 -8.28
N PHE A 119 -9.51 -5.94 -8.25
CA PHE A 119 -9.24 -6.91 -9.31
C PHE A 119 -10.29 -8.02 -9.37
N GLU A 120 -10.70 -8.58 -8.23
CA GLU A 120 -11.75 -9.60 -8.17
C GLU A 120 -13.11 -9.04 -8.64
N ASN A 121 -13.44 -7.79 -8.26
CA ASN A 121 -14.64 -7.11 -8.75
C ASN A 121 -14.67 -6.97 -10.27
N ARG A 122 -13.56 -6.56 -10.86
CA ARG A 122 -13.47 -6.44 -12.32
C ARG A 122 -13.52 -7.81 -12.98
N PHE A 123 -12.83 -8.79 -12.41
CA PHE A 123 -12.82 -10.17 -12.89
C PHE A 123 -14.25 -10.72 -12.98
N ARG A 124 -15.04 -10.66 -11.90
CA ARG A 124 -16.42 -11.17 -11.90
C ARG A 124 -17.35 -10.42 -12.86
N ILE A 125 -17.10 -9.15 -13.15
CA ILE A 125 -17.96 -8.35 -14.05
C ILE A 125 -17.62 -8.60 -15.52
N ILE A 126 -16.34 -8.72 -15.88
CA ILE A 126 -15.90 -8.69 -17.28
C ILE A 126 -15.61 -10.07 -17.84
N CYS A 127 -15.02 -10.95 -17.04
CA CYS A 127 -14.57 -12.24 -17.54
C CYS A 127 -15.75 -13.17 -17.84
N LYS A 128 -15.70 -13.81 -19.01
CA LYS A 128 -16.76 -14.71 -19.52
C LYS A 128 -16.32 -16.18 -19.61
N PHE A 129 -15.27 -16.56 -18.87
CA PHE A 129 -14.86 -17.96 -18.81
C PHE A 129 -15.98 -18.85 -18.27
N SER A 130 -16.05 -20.08 -18.76
CA SER A 130 -17.08 -21.07 -18.36
C SER A 130 -17.13 -21.34 -16.85
N TRP A 131 -16.03 -21.13 -16.14
CA TRP A 131 -15.90 -21.34 -14.69
C TRP A 131 -16.20 -20.08 -13.84
N VAL A 132 -16.36 -18.89 -14.45
CA VAL A 132 -16.72 -17.66 -13.73
C VAL A 132 -18.06 -17.77 -12.97
N PRO A 133 -19.12 -18.41 -13.52
CA PRO A 133 -20.35 -18.64 -12.76
C PRO A 133 -20.12 -19.44 -11.46
N LEU A 134 -19.25 -20.46 -11.51
CA LEU A 134 -18.86 -21.24 -10.33
C LEU A 134 -18.06 -20.38 -9.35
N TRP A 135 -17.11 -19.57 -9.84
CA TRP A 135 -16.38 -18.62 -9.01
C TRP A 135 -17.32 -17.66 -8.28
N LYS A 136 -18.29 -17.07 -8.98
CA LYS A 136 -19.29 -16.16 -8.39
C LYS A 136 -20.12 -16.82 -7.30
N LYS A 137 -20.48 -18.10 -7.49
CA LYS A 137 -21.32 -18.84 -6.55
C LYS A 137 -20.54 -19.28 -5.31
N PHE A 138 -19.31 -19.77 -5.49
CA PHE A 138 -18.59 -20.46 -4.42
C PHE A 138 -17.41 -19.67 -3.84
N ILE A 139 -16.74 -18.84 -4.64
CA ILE A 139 -15.52 -18.13 -4.22
C ILE A 139 -15.81 -16.68 -3.83
N THR A 140 -16.53 -15.92 -4.67
CA THR A 140 -16.80 -14.49 -4.43
C THR A 140 -17.39 -14.18 -3.05
N PRO A 141 -18.35 -14.95 -2.49
CA PRO A 141 -18.89 -14.67 -1.15
C PRO A 141 -17.84 -14.76 -0.04
N GLY A 142 -16.89 -15.68 -0.16
CA GLY A 142 -15.82 -15.91 0.81
C GLY A 142 -14.51 -15.18 0.50
N PHE A 143 -14.35 -14.62 -0.69
CA PHE A 143 -13.07 -14.09 -1.16
C PHE A 143 -12.52 -12.96 -0.29
N LEU A 144 -13.28 -11.86 -0.12
CA LEU A 144 -12.84 -10.75 0.73
C LEU A 144 -12.82 -11.13 2.21
N PRO A 145 -13.90 -11.69 2.80
CA PRO A 145 -13.88 -12.11 4.20
C PRO A 145 -12.71 -13.04 4.53
N GLY A 146 -12.40 -14.00 3.65
CA GLY A 146 -11.26 -14.90 3.80
C GLY A 146 -9.93 -14.15 3.85
N GLN A 147 -9.74 -13.13 3.01
CA GLN A 147 -8.51 -12.33 3.07
C GLN A 147 -8.41 -11.45 4.32
N TYR A 148 -9.54 -10.96 4.84
CA TYR A 148 -9.59 -10.27 6.15
C TYR A 148 -9.21 -11.18 7.33
N ILE A 149 -9.16 -12.51 7.12
CA ILE A 149 -8.70 -13.48 8.12
C ILE A 149 -7.24 -13.87 7.83
N VAL A 150 -6.95 -14.27 6.59
CA VAL A 150 -5.64 -14.83 6.20
C VAL A 150 -4.52 -13.81 6.39
N TYR A 151 -4.66 -12.58 5.88
CA TYR A 151 -3.56 -11.62 5.97
C TYR A 151 -3.26 -11.19 7.42
N PRO A 152 -4.25 -10.79 8.24
CA PRO A 152 -4.01 -10.52 9.66
C PRO A 152 -3.48 -11.73 10.45
N SER A 153 -3.84 -12.97 10.06
CA SER A 153 -3.32 -14.16 10.74
C SER A 153 -1.79 -14.30 10.65
N PHE A 154 -1.16 -13.89 9.54
CA PHE A 154 0.31 -13.87 9.43
C PHE A 154 0.97 -12.95 10.45
N LEU A 155 0.29 -11.87 10.86
CA LEU A 155 0.78 -10.95 11.88
C LEU A 155 0.58 -11.54 13.28
N LEU A 156 -0.62 -12.08 13.55
CA LEU A 156 -0.96 -12.64 14.86
C LEU A 156 -0.12 -13.87 15.22
N LEU A 157 0.20 -14.71 14.23
CA LEU A 157 1.05 -15.89 14.41
C LEU A 157 2.52 -15.54 14.64
N GLY A 158 2.92 -14.28 14.42
CA GLY A 158 4.25 -13.76 14.76
C GLY A 158 4.42 -13.36 16.22
N ILE A 159 3.33 -13.11 16.96
CA ILE A 159 3.38 -12.63 18.36
C ILE A 159 4.18 -13.56 19.28
N PRO A 160 4.04 -14.90 19.21
CA PRO A 160 4.83 -15.80 20.07
C PRO A 160 6.34 -15.75 19.84
N PHE A 161 6.80 -15.14 18.73
CA PHE A 161 8.22 -14.98 18.42
C PHE A 161 8.83 -13.68 18.98
N ILE A 162 8.03 -12.86 19.69
CA ILE A 162 8.54 -11.68 20.40
C ILE A 162 9.39 -12.15 21.59
N PRO A 163 10.67 -11.77 21.66
CA PRO A 163 11.58 -12.28 22.70
C PRO A 163 11.43 -11.55 24.04
N ASP A 164 12.05 -12.13 25.07
CA ASP A 164 12.25 -11.43 26.34
C ASP A 164 13.12 -10.18 26.12
N GLN A 165 12.54 -9.01 26.40
CA GLN A 165 13.15 -7.73 26.04
C GLN A 165 14.48 -7.49 26.76
N LYS A 166 14.62 -7.96 28.01
CA LYS A 166 15.85 -7.76 28.78
C LYS A 166 17.04 -8.49 28.13
N THR A 167 16.82 -9.74 27.75
CA THR A 167 17.85 -10.57 27.10
C THR A 167 18.12 -10.10 25.67
N ALA A 168 17.05 -9.85 24.90
CA ALA A 168 17.14 -9.45 23.50
C ALA A 168 17.88 -8.12 23.31
N LEU A 169 17.63 -7.12 24.19
CA LEU A 169 18.35 -5.85 24.16
C LEU A 169 19.85 -6.01 24.41
N GLN A 170 20.23 -6.84 25.39
CA GLN A 170 21.64 -7.10 25.68
C GLN A 170 22.36 -7.72 24.49
N ASP A 171 21.70 -8.65 23.79
CA ASP A 171 22.29 -9.32 22.64
C ASP A 171 22.37 -8.40 21.42
N ILE A 172 21.35 -7.58 21.16
CA ILE A 172 21.39 -6.61 20.08
C ILE A 172 22.51 -5.59 20.26
N PHE A 173 22.70 -5.05 21.47
CA PHE A 173 23.80 -4.11 21.73
C PHE A 173 25.19 -4.72 21.61
N LYS A 174 25.34 -6.06 21.62
CA LYS A 174 26.62 -6.71 21.29
C LYS A 174 26.87 -6.75 19.78
N THR A 175 25.82 -6.71 18.96
CA THR A 175 25.90 -6.78 17.49
C THR A 175 26.04 -5.41 16.83
N LEU A 176 25.54 -4.35 17.48
CA LEU A 176 25.57 -2.99 16.95
C LEU A 176 26.94 -2.32 17.21
N PRO A 177 27.39 -1.42 16.32
CA PRO A 177 28.57 -0.61 16.57
C PRO A 177 28.35 0.36 17.73
N CYS A 178 29.37 1.15 18.05
CA CYS A 178 29.24 2.22 19.03
C CYS A 178 28.14 3.23 18.61
N LEU A 179 27.10 3.36 19.44
CA LEU A 179 25.99 4.29 19.24
C LEU A 179 26.08 5.49 20.21
N PRO A 180 25.48 6.64 19.87
CA PRO A 180 25.39 7.76 20.81
C PRO A 180 24.44 7.43 21.97
N ARG A 181 24.62 8.13 23.11
CA ARG A 181 23.85 7.91 24.34
C ARG A 181 22.34 8.04 24.14
N GLU A 182 21.94 9.01 23.33
CA GLU A 182 20.53 9.26 22.95
C GLU A 182 19.83 8.00 22.44
N ILE A 183 20.55 7.14 21.71
CA ILE A 183 19.99 5.89 21.18
C ILE A 183 19.96 4.80 22.26
N TYR A 184 20.99 4.69 23.10
CA TYR A 184 21.00 3.73 24.20
C TYR A 184 19.93 4.01 25.26
N GLU A 185 19.57 5.27 25.46
CA GLU A 185 18.57 5.75 26.43
C GLU A 185 17.14 5.75 25.86
N ALA A 186 16.97 5.50 24.56
CA ALA A 186 15.66 5.41 23.93
C ALA A 186 14.91 4.13 24.36
N ASP A 187 13.59 4.17 24.28
CA ASP A 187 12.70 3.03 24.57
C ASP A 187 12.73 2.00 23.43
N ILE A 188 13.87 1.32 23.28
CA ILE A 188 14.10 0.33 22.24
C ILE A 188 13.29 -0.93 22.55
N TYR A 189 12.54 -1.39 21.56
CA TYR A 189 11.78 -2.62 21.59
C TYR A 189 12.26 -3.57 20.50
N VAL A 190 12.39 -4.86 20.83
CA VAL A 190 12.85 -5.92 19.94
C VAL A 190 11.68 -6.80 19.55
N ILE A 191 11.40 -6.90 18.24
CA ILE A 191 10.25 -7.68 17.74
C ILE A 191 10.61 -9.14 17.48
N ALA A 192 11.85 -9.44 17.09
CA ALA A 192 12.24 -10.80 16.74
C ALA A 192 13.71 -11.09 17.05
N ASP A 193 14.00 -12.20 17.74
CA ASP A 193 15.36 -12.73 17.82
C ASP A 193 15.78 -13.39 16.49
N ASP A 194 14.87 -14.17 15.91
CA ASP A 194 14.99 -14.76 14.58
C ASP A 194 13.94 -14.18 13.62
N MET A 195 14.44 -13.59 12.55
CA MET A 195 13.64 -12.96 11.50
C MET A 195 13.04 -13.95 10.51
N THR A 196 13.44 -15.22 10.59
CA THR A 196 13.07 -16.28 9.65
C THR A 196 11.55 -16.38 9.46
N TYR A 197 10.76 -16.42 10.55
CA TYR A 197 9.30 -16.42 10.46
C TYR A 197 8.76 -15.14 9.80
N HIS A 198 9.21 -13.97 10.27
CA HIS A 198 8.73 -12.67 9.80
C HIS A 198 9.02 -12.46 8.31
N VAL A 199 10.22 -12.82 7.86
CA VAL A 199 10.63 -12.77 6.45
C VAL A 199 9.81 -13.75 5.62
N MET A 200 9.58 -14.97 6.08
CA MET A 200 8.71 -15.94 5.38
C MET A 200 7.27 -15.45 5.29
N ALA A 201 6.70 -14.93 6.37
CA ALA A 201 5.34 -14.41 6.42
C ALA A 201 5.15 -13.21 5.47
N ILE A 202 6.07 -12.25 5.49
CA ILE A 202 6.06 -11.10 4.58
C ILE A 202 6.22 -11.56 3.12
N SER A 203 7.15 -12.48 2.85
CA SER A 203 7.41 -12.99 1.50
C SER A 203 6.21 -13.78 0.94
N MET A 204 5.58 -14.61 1.77
CA MET A 204 4.38 -15.36 1.41
C MET A 204 3.19 -14.43 1.18
N GLY A 205 2.99 -13.43 2.04
CA GLY A 205 1.96 -12.40 1.87
C GLY A 205 2.14 -11.60 0.58
N LEU A 206 3.36 -11.13 0.32
CA LEU A 206 3.69 -10.33 -0.87
C LEU A 206 3.55 -11.15 -2.17
N SER A 207 4.09 -12.37 -2.20
CA SER A 207 3.96 -13.26 -3.35
C SER A 207 2.50 -13.66 -3.60
N GLY A 208 1.71 -13.90 -2.55
CA GLY A 208 0.28 -14.13 -2.65
C GLY A 208 -0.47 -12.94 -3.25
N ALA A 209 -0.17 -11.71 -2.81
CA ALA A 209 -0.76 -10.49 -3.36
C ALA A 209 -0.40 -10.29 -4.84
N ILE A 210 0.88 -10.42 -5.19
CA ILE A 210 1.38 -10.30 -6.57
C ILE A 210 0.74 -11.38 -7.46
N GLY A 211 0.70 -12.63 -6.99
CA GLY A 211 0.10 -13.75 -7.73
C GLY A 211 -1.38 -13.51 -8.05
N GLN A 212 -2.15 -12.99 -7.10
CA GLN A 212 -3.56 -12.61 -7.33
C GLN A 212 -3.69 -11.50 -8.37
N ILE A 213 -2.86 -10.46 -8.29
CA ILE A 213 -2.88 -9.36 -9.26
C ILE A 213 -2.56 -9.87 -10.66
N ILE A 214 -1.50 -10.68 -10.81
CA ILE A 214 -1.10 -11.27 -12.09
C ILE A 214 -2.24 -12.14 -12.65
N PHE A 215 -2.82 -13.01 -11.82
CA PHE A 215 -3.92 -13.88 -12.20
C PHE A 215 -5.13 -13.10 -12.72
N PHE A 216 -5.65 -12.15 -11.93
CA PHE A 216 -6.83 -11.38 -12.32
C PHE A 216 -6.54 -10.46 -13.51
N ASN A 217 -5.37 -9.82 -13.54
CA ASN A 217 -4.97 -8.95 -14.64
C ASN A 217 -4.84 -9.75 -15.95
N GLY A 218 -4.21 -10.93 -15.91
CA GLY A 218 -4.12 -11.84 -17.06
C GLY A 218 -5.50 -12.28 -17.56
N CYS A 219 -6.39 -12.70 -16.65
CA CYS A 219 -7.78 -13.04 -16.95
C CYS A 219 -8.54 -11.88 -17.61
N LEU A 220 -8.38 -10.66 -17.09
CA LEU A 220 -9.01 -9.45 -17.61
C LEU A 220 -8.53 -9.10 -19.01
N ILE A 221 -7.21 -9.15 -19.24
CA ILE A 221 -6.61 -8.89 -20.56
C ILE A 221 -7.09 -9.92 -21.57
N TYR A 222 -6.97 -11.21 -21.25
CA TYR A 222 -7.41 -12.30 -22.12
C TYR A 222 -8.89 -12.14 -22.50
N SER A 223 -9.77 -12.01 -21.50
CA SER A 223 -11.21 -11.94 -21.77
C SER A 223 -11.59 -10.66 -22.52
N SER A 224 -10.90 -9.54 -22.29
CA SER A 224 -11.15 -8.31 -23.04
C SER A 224 -10.73 -8.43 -24.51
N LEU A 225 -9.61 -9.11 -24.78
CA LEU A 225 -9.14 -9.37 -26.15
C LEU A 225 -10.05 -10.35 -26.90
N GLU A 226 -10.50 -11.41 -26.24
CA GLU A 226 -11.46 -12.37 -26.82
C GLU A 226 -12.78 -11.68 -27.16
N GLN A 227 -13.32 -10.87 -26.24
CA GLN A 227 -14.56 -10.13 -26.46
C GLN A 227 -14.43 -9.10 -27.60
N LEU A 228 -13.26 -8.49 -27.76
CA LEU A 228 -12.97 -7.59 -28.88
C LEU A 228 -12.94 -8.36 -30.22
N LYS A 229 -12.26 -9.50 -30.27
CA LYS A 229 -12.21 -10.36 -31.47
C LYS A 229 -13.59 -10.88 -31.87
N ALA A 230 -14.39 -11.31 -30.88
CA ALA A 230 -15.76 -11.77 -31.07
C ALA A 230 -16.76 -10.62 -31.34
N LYS A 231 -16.31 -9.36 -31.43
CA LYS A 231 -17.14 -8.15 -31.62
C LYS A 231 -18.23 -7.94 -30.55
N THR A 232 -18.10 -8.59 -29.39
CA THR A 232 -19.02 -8.41 -28.24
C THR A 232 -18.63 -7.21 -27.37
N MET A 233 -17.41 -6.70 -27.53
CA MET A 233 -16.92 -5.48 -26.90
C MET A 233 -16.48 -4.47 -27.96
N SER A 234 -16.98 -3.24 -27.88
CA SER A 234 -16.55 -2.16 -28.78
C SER A 234 -15.09 -1.75 -28.53
N GLN A 235 -14.42 -1.23 -29.56
CA GLN A 235 -13.06 -0.69 -29.42
C GLN A 235 -12.99 0.40 -28.34
N LYS A 236 -14.02 1.25 -28.25
CA LYS A 236 -14.10 2.30 -27.23
C LYS A 236 -14.15 1.72 -25.82
N THR A 237 -14.96 0.67 -25.60
CA THR A 237 -15.05 -0.03 -24.30
C THR A 237 -13.73 -0.69 -23.94
N PHE A 238 -13.08 -1.35 -24.90
CA PHE A 238 -11.78 -1.97 -24.70
C PHE A 238 -10.71 -0.94 -24.26
N GLN A 239 -10.65 0.23 -24.92
CA GLN A 239 -9.71 1.28 -24.54
C GLN A 239 -9.98 1.85 -23.15
N MET A 240 -11.25 2.02 -22.77
CA MET A 240 -11.62 2.44 -21.41
C MET A 240 -11.17 1.41 -20.36
N GLN A 241 -11.37 0.11 -20.64
CA GLN A 241 -10.94 -0.97 -19.76
C GLN A 241 -9.42 -1.04 -19.63
N LYS A 242 -8.69 -0.94 -20.76
CA LYS A 242 -7.22 -0.89 -20.77
C LYS A 242 -6.70 0.27 -19.91
N GLN A 243 -7.24 1.47 -20.11
CA GLN A 243 -6.84 2.65 -19.35
C GLN A 243 -7.09 2.49 -17.84
N PHE A 244 -8.27 1.98 -17.47
CA PHE A 244 -8.60 1.70 -16.07
C PHE A 244 -7.62 0.69 -15.46
N LEU A 245 -7.35 -0.41 -16.17
CA LEU A 245 -6.47 -1.48 -15.70
C LEU A 245 -5.03 -0.99 -15.50
N THR A 246 -4.49 -0.23 -16.47
CA THR A 246 -3.18 0.42 -16.33
C THR A 246 -3.12 1.30 -15.09
N ALA A 247 -4.15 2.11 -14.84
CA ALA A 247 -4.18 3.00 -13.68
C ALA A 247 -4.17 2.24 -12.34
N VAL A 248 -4.93 1.15 -12.24
CA VAL A 248 -4.98 0.33 -11.01
C VAL A 248 -3.71 -0.49 -10.83
N VAL A 249 -3.12 -1.03 -11.90
CA VAL A 249 -1.85 -1.76 -11.83
C VAL A 249 -0.72 -0.86 -11.32
N VAL A 250 -0.63 0.38 -11.80
CA VAL A 250 0.37 1.34 -11.29
C VAL A 250 0.15 1.63 -9.81
N GLN A 251 -1.10 1.89 -9.39
CA GLN A 251 -1.45 2.11 -7.98
C GLN A 251 -1.09 0.90 -7.10
N ALA A 252 -1.34 -0.31 -7.59
CA ALA A 252 -1.04 -1.54 -6.87
C ALA A 252 0.47 -1.80 -6.77
N ALA A 253 1.22 -1.49 -7.83
CA ALA A 253 2.66 -1.69 -7.88
C ALA A 253 3.41 -0.70 -6.98
N SER A 254 2.89 0.53 -6.77
CA SER A 254 3.55 1.58 -5.97
C SER A 254 3.98 1.11 -4.57
N PRO A 255 3.08 0.66 -3.67
CA PRO A 255 3.48 0.16 -2.35
C PRO A 255 4.38 -1.07 -2.44
N MET A 256 4.14 -1.98 -3.40
CA MET A 256 4.92 -3.22 -3.54
C MET A 256 6.38 -2.93 -3.89
N ILE A 257 6.63 -2.07 -4.87
CA ILE A 257 7.99 -1.72 -5.31
C ILE A 257 8.73 -0.99 -4.18
N CYS A 258 8.08 -0.01 -3.55
CA CYS A 258 8.66 0.73 -2.43
C CYS A 258 8.99 -0.18 -1.23
N LEU A 259 8.29 -1.29 -1.03
CA LEU A 259 8.58 -2.27 0.03
C LEU A 259 9.60 -3.34 -0.37
N ILE A 260 9.70 -3.70 -1.65
CA ILE A 260 10.68 -4.70 -2.12
C ILE A 260 12.11 -4.19 -1.92
N ILE A 261 12.36 -2.91 -2.19
CA ILE A 261 13.70 -2.30 -2.05
C ILE A 261 14.28 -2.46 -0.62
N PRO A 262 13.59 -2.01 0.45
CA PRO A 262 14.07 -2.21 1.82
C PRO A 262 14.12 -3.69 2.20
N LEU A 263 13.16 -4.52 1.76
CA LEU A 263 13.17 -5.95 2.06
C LEU A 263 14.44 -6.64 1.54
N ILE A 264 14.85 -6.34 0.31
CA ILE A 264 16.10 -6.85 -0.27
C ILE A 264 17.30 -6.38 0.56
N TYR A 265 17.36 -5.08 0.90
CA TYR A 265 18.44 -4.55 1.73
C TYR A 265 18.51 -5.24 3.09
N PHE A 266 17.39 -5.33 3.83
CA PHE A 266 17.35 -5.98 5.14
C PHE A 266 17.77 -7.45 5.07
N THR A 267 17.36 -8.16 4.02
CA THR A 267 17.75 -9.57 3.80
C THR A 267 19.26 -9.69 3.59
N ILE A 268 19.83 -8.88 2.68
CA ILE A 268 21.29 -8.90 2.42
C ILE A 268 22.07 -8.48 3.67
N ALA A 269 21.67 -7.37 4.30
CA ALA A 269 22.29 -6.85 5.50
C ALA A 269 22.29 -7.88 6.63
N HIS A 270 21.20 -8.64 6.79
CA HIS A 270 21.11 -9.73 7.76
C HIS A 270 22.10 -10.85 7.44
N LEU A 271 22.16 -11.31 6.18
CA LEU A 271 23.02 -12.41 5.76
C LEU A 271 24.52 -12.09 5.88
N VAL A 272 24.92 -10.84 5.65
CA VAL A 272 26.33 -10.43 5.70
C VAL A 272 26.75 -9.77 7.02
N GLY A 273 25.81 -9.58 7.96
CA GLY A 273 26.07 -8.89 9.23
C GLY A 273 26.42 -7.40 9.07
N TYR A 274 25.89 -6.74 8.03
CA TYR A 274 26.16 -5.33 7.74
C TYR A 274 25.11 -4.42 8.39
N TYR A 275 25.56 -3.32 8.97
CA TYR A 275 24.70 -2.32 9.58
C TYR A 275 25.11 -0.90 9.13
N ASN A 276 24.12 -0.13 8.69
CA ASN A 276 24.27 1.27 8.32
C ASN A 276 22.93 1.98 8.54
N GLN A 277 22.88 2.85 9.55
CA GLN A 277 21.65 3.51 9.97
C GLN A 277 21.17 4.54 8.95
N GLY A 278 22.07 5.34 8.36
CA GLY A 278 21.73 6.30 7.32
C GLY A 278 21.05 5.65 6.11
N ILE A 279 21.50 4.47 5.67
CA ILE A 279 20.83 3.71 4.60
C ILE A 279 19.44 3.27 5.04
N ILE A 280 19.28 2.74 6.26
CA ILE A 280 17.97 2.33 6.79
C ILE A 280 16.99 3.53 6.83
N ASN A 281 17.44 4.68 7.35
CA ASN A 281 16.62 5.89 7.41
C ASN A 281 16.19 6.35 6.00
N CYS A 282 17.11 6.37 5.03
CA CYS A 282 16.81 6.71 3.64
C CYS A 282 15.82 5.73 2.99
N LEU A 283 15.94 4.44 3.28
CA LEU A 283 15.02 3.41 2.80
C LEU A 283 13.61 3.57 3.38
N LEU A 284 13.50 3.91 4.66
CA LEU A 284 12.20 4.18 5.28
C LEU A 284 11.54 5.43 4.68
N ILE A 285 12.33 6.48 4.40
CA ILE A 285 11.83 7.65 3.66
C ILE A 285 11.41 7.27 2.23
N ASN A 286 12.10 6.35 1.56
CA ASN A 286 11.66 5.84 0.26
C ASN A 286 10.28 5.15 0.34
N VAL A 287 10.04 4.36 1.40
CA VAL A 287 8.74 3.72 1.62
C VAL A 287 7.63 4.75 1.75
N SER A 288 7.86 5.88 2.43
CA SER A 288 6.81 6.90 2.62
C SER A 288 6.38 7.61 1.34
N ILE A 289 7.12 7.51 0.25
CA ILE A 289 6.79 8.12 -1.05
C ILE A 289 5.75 7.30 -1.84
N HIS A 290 5.49 6.04 -1.45
CA HIS A 290 4.60 5.15 -2.21
C HIS A 290 3.20 5.74 -2.43
N GLY A 291 2.63 6.42 -1.42
CA GLY A 291 1.31 7.04 -1.51
C GLY A 291 1.29 8.24 -2.45
N LEU A 292 2.38 9.00 -2.56
CA LEU A 292 2.51 10.06 -3.57
C LEU A 292 2.38 9.49 -4.98
N ILE A 293 3.10 8.39 -5.25
CA ILE A 293 3.12 7.73 -6.56
C ILE A 293 1.73 7.17 -6.86
N SER A 294 1.15 6.44 -5.90
CA SER A 294 -0.19 5.84 -6.03
C SER A 294 -1.26 6.90 -6.31
N THR A 295 -1.32 7.97 -5.53
CA THR A 295 -2.36 9.00 -5.69
C THR A 295 -2.13 9.86 -6.93
N THR A 296 -0.88 10.12 -7.29
CA THR A 296 -0.57 10.78 -8.57
C THR A 296 -1.05 9.93 -9.73
N ALA A 297 -0.81 8.62 -9.70
CA ALA A 297 -1.32 7.69 -10.71
C ALA A 297 -2.86 7.66 -10.75
N LEU A 298 -3.53 7.65 -9.59
CA LEU A 298 -4.98 7.78 -9.47
C LEU A 298 -5.49 9.01 -10.23
N VAL A 299 -4.96 10.20 -9.90
CA VAL A 299 -5.43 11.47 -10.45
C VAL A 299 -5.10 11.60 -11.94
N THR A 300 -3.90 11.18 -12.36
CA THR A 300 -3.41 11.43 -13.72
C THR A 300 -3.84 10.38 -14.74
N LEU A 301 -3.98 9.11 -14.34
CA LEU A 301 -4.27 8.01 -15.28
C LEU A 301 -5.76 7.78 -15.49
N HIS A 302 -6.59 8.04 -14.47
CA HIS A 302 -8.06 7.98 -14.64
C HIS A 302 -8.56 9.23 -15.37
N LYS A 303 -9.07 9.04 -16.59
CA LYS A 303 -9.63 10.12 -17.43
C LYS A 303 -10.58 11.06 -16.67
N PRO A 304 -11.62 10.59 -15.95
CA PRO A 304 -12.55 11.50 -15.26
C PRO A 304 -11.86 12.36 -14.20
N TYR A 305 -10.90 11.82 -13.46
CA TYR A 305 -10.17 12.55 -12.42
C TYR A 305 -9.21 13.57 -13.04
N ARG A 306 -8.43 13.17 -14.05
CA ARG A 306 -7.55 14.10 -14.79
C ARG A 306 -8.33 15.25 -15.41
N THR A 307 -9.50 14.99 -16.01
CA THR A 307 -10.35 16.03 -16.59
C THR A 307 -10.86 16.98 -15.51
N ALA A 308 -11.30 16.47 -14.36
CA ALA A 308 -11.74 17.30 -13.25
C ALA A 308 -10.61 18.19 -12.71
N VAL A 309 -9.41 17.63 -12.50
CA VAL A 309 -8.25 18.41 -12.03
C VAL A 309 -7.82 19.47 -13.04
N ARG A 310 -7.79 19.14 -14.34
CA ARG A 310 -7.51 20.13 -15.38
C ARG A 310 -8.53 21.27 -15.38
N SER A 311 -9.82 20.97 -15.20
CA SER A 311 -10.89 21.99 -15.10
C SER A 311 -10.73 22.87 -13.86
N MET A 312 -10.33 22.30 -12.72
CA MET A 312 -10.02 23.08 -11.50
C MET A 312 -8.83 24.02 -11.71
N ILE A 313 -7.76 23.56 -12.37
CA ILE A 313 -6.56 24.37 -12.64
C ILE A 313 -6.84 25.45 -13.69
N SER A 314 -7.53 25.12 -14.77
CA SER A 314 -7.82 26.07 -15.86
C SER A 314 -9.00 27.00 -15.57
N LYS A 315 -9.72 26.81 -14.46
CA LYS A 315 -10.98 27.49 -14.11
C LYS A 315 -12.06 27.37 -15.20
N LEU A 316 -11.94 26.39 -16.10
CA LEU A 316 -12.93 26.16 -17.17
C LEU A 316 -14.16 25.42 -16.62
N PRO A 317 -15.37 25.67 -17.17
CA PRO A 317 -16.55 24.90 -16.83
C PRO A 317 -16.31 23.40 -17.02
N GLU A 318 -16.65 22.59 -16.02
CA GLU A 318 -16.56 21.14 -16.15
C GLU A 318 -17.56 20.65 -17.21
N PRO A 319 -17.20 19.68 -18.06
CA PRO A 319 -18.16 19.06 -18.98
C PRO A 319 -19.38 18.55 -18.20
N ARG A 320 -20.59 18.98 -18.59
CA ARG A 320 -21.83 18.55 -17.91
C ARG A 320 -21.90 17.02 -17.87
N ARG A 321 -22.13 16.46 -16.68
CA ARG A 321 -22.46 15.04 -16.54
C ARG A 321 -23.79 14.76 -17.24
N PRO A 322 -23.91 13.66 -18.00
CA PRO A 322 -25.23 13.21 -18.40
C PRO A 322 -26.04 12.93 -17.14
N LYS A 323 -27.21 13.57 -17.01
CA LYS A 323 -28.16 13.25 -15.93
C LYS A 323 -28.62 11.80 -16.09
N VAL A 324 -28.98 11.13 -14.99
CA VAL A 324 -29.55 9.76 -15.04
C VAL A 324 -30.74 9.69 -16.01
N SER A 325 -31.56 10.75 -16.06
CA SER A 325 -32.66 10.87 -17.02
C SER A 325 -32.20 10.82 -18.49
N GLN A 326 -31.06 11.43 -18.83
CA GLN A 326 -30.48 11.41 -20.18
C GLN A 326 -29.90 10.05 -20.56
N LEU A 327 -29.43 9.25 -19.59
CA LEU A 327 -28.99 7.87 -19.83
C LEU A 327 -30.18 6.93 -20.06
N SER A 328 -31.29 7.14 -19.35
CA SER A 328 -32.52 6.38 -19.58
C SER A 328 -33.14 6.68 -20.94
N THR A 329 -33.09 7.94 -21.41
CA THR A 329 -33.57 8.29 -22.75
C THR A 329 -32.62 7.83 -23.86
N LEU A 330 -31.30 7.85 -23.66
CA LEU A 330 -30.33 7.26 -24.60
C LEU A 330 -30.48 5.73 -24.69
N SER A 331 -30.69 5.05 -23.55
CA SER A 331 -30.97 3.61 -23.53
C SER A 331 -32.28 3.26 -24.23
N ARG A 332 -33.32 4.11 -24.14
CA ARG A 332 -34.59 3.93 -24.85
C ARG A 332 -34.50 4.27 -26.34
N SER A 333 -33.70 5.26 -26.73
CA SER A 333 -33.52 5.65 -28.14
C SER A 333 -32.53 4.78 -28.91
N THR A 334 -31.72 3.95 -28.22
CA THR A 334 -30.90 2.92 -28.88
C THR A 334 -31.71 1.62 -29.13
N VAL A 335 -32.87 1.47 -28.49
CA VAL A 335 -33.89 0.46 -28.86
C VAL A 335 -34.81 1.08 -29.91
N VAL A 336 -34.24 1.49 -31.05
CA VAL A 336 -35.01 1.53 -32.29
C VAL A 336 -34.97 0.10 -32.79
N VAL A 337 -36.08 -0.59 -32.54
CA VAL A 337 -36.41 -1.89 -33.11
C VAL A 337 -36.29 -1.75 -34.64
N LEU A 338 -35.39 -2.53 -35.22
CA LEU A 338 -35.45 -2.90 -36.62
C LEU A 338 -36.49 -4.01 -36.77
#